data_AF-A0A843CH01-F1
#
_entry.id   AF-A0A843CH01-F1
#
_cell.length_a   1.000
_cell.length_b   1.000
_cell.length_c   1.000
_cell.angle_alpha   90.00
_cell.angle_beta   90.00
_cell.angle_gamma   90.00
#
_symmetry.space_group_name_H-M   'P 1'
#
loop_
_entity.id
_entity.type
_entity.pdbx_description
1 polymer ?
#
loop_
_entity_poly.entity_id
_entity_poly.type
_entity_poly.pdbx_seq_one_letter_code
_entity_poly.pdbx_strand_id
1 'polypeptide(L)'
;LMAQDPETFFRRPFWNAIKGIGLSTWKTLSTKAVEKKSAKIDTVVTTDTHRLIRLPGTLNGHTGLLAMEVQRERLDDFDPFKEAVAFQGMMKVQVAECPEFQLDGNKFGPYQNERVELPSYAAMLLLSKRRAEPLG
;
A
#
# COMPACT_ATOMS: atom_id res chain seq x y z
N LEU A 1 37.86 -17.32 11.54
CA LEU A 1 36.60 -17.96 12.00
C LEU A 1 36.59 -17.95 13.52
N MET A 2 35.96 -16.95 14.13
CA MET A 2 35.59 -17.00 15.54
C MET A 2 34.07 -16.99 15.57
N ALA A 3 33.49 -18.15 15.88
CA ALA A 3 32.07 -18.26 16.17
C ALA A 3 31.80 -17.44 17.43
N GLN A 4 31.06 -16.34 17.29
CA GLN A 4 30.51 -15.64 18.44
C GLN A 4 29.42 -16.53 19.03
N ASP A 5 29.74 -17.12 20.18
CA ASP A 5 28.86 -17.99 20.94
C ASP A 5 27.59 -17.21 21.38
N PRO A 6 26.39 -17.52 20.84
CA PRO A 6 25.15 -16.81 21.15
C PRO A 6 24.80 -16.83 22.64
N GLU A 7 25.28 -17.83 23.38
CA GLU A 7 25.01 -17.94 24.82
C GLU A 7 25.79 -16.91 25.65
N THR A 8 26.95 -16.45 25.17
CA THR A 8 27.72 -15.40 25.88
C THR A 8 27.04 -14.04 25.81
N PHE A 9 26.21 -13.79 24.79
CA PHE A 9 25.47 -12.55 24.58
C PHE A 9 24.46 -12.26 25.70
N PHE A 10 23.86 -13.31 26.29
CA PHE A 10 22.82 -13.18 27.32
C PHE A 10 23.35 -13.18 28.76
N ARG A 11 24.66 -13.41 28.99
CA ARG A 11 25.23 -13.56 30.34
C ARG A 11 25.53 -12.25 31.07
N ARG A 12 25.62 -11.13 30.36
CA ARG A 12 25.68 -9.79 30.95
C ARG A 12 24.37 -9.09 30.64
N PRO A 13 23.78 -8.30 31.55
CA PRO A 13 22.72 -7.39 31.14
C PRO A 13 23.31 -6.49 30.06
N PHE A 14 22.99 -6.75 28.80
CA PHE A 14 23.50 -6.01 27.64
C PHE A 14 23.23 -4.51 27.78
N TRP A 15 22.23 -4.18 28.60
CA TRP A 15 21.89 -2.85 29.04
C TRP A 15 23.09 -2.06 29.61
N ASN A 16 24.09 -2.72 30.21
CA ASN A 16 25.31 -2.12 30.76
C ASN A 16 26.55 -2.27 29.85
N ALA A 17 26.40 -2.84 28.65
CA ALA A 17 27.53 -3.07 27.73
C ALA A 17 28.09 -1.76 27.16
N ILE A 18 27.30 -0.69 27.14
CA ILE A 18 27.70 0.64 26.69
C ILE A 18 27.77 1.57 27.90
N LYS A 19 28.98 2.04 28.20
CA LYS A 19 29.24 2.96 29.32
C LYS A 19 28.41 4.24 29.15
N GLY A 20 27.58 4.57 30.15
CA GLY A 20 26.72 5.76 30.15
C GLY A 20 25.29 5.54 29.64
N ILE A 21 24.95 4.33 29.16
CA ILE A 21 23.57 3.97 28.81
C ILE A 21 23.01 3.09 29.93
N GLY A 22 22.01 3.60 30.64
CA GLY A 22 21.31 2.87 31.70
C GLY A 22 19.97 2.31 31.25
N LEU A 23 19.30 1.58 32.14
CA LEU A 23 17.98 0.99 31.88
C LEU A 23 16.93 2.05 31.49
N SER A 24 17.01 3.25 32.07
CA SER A 24 16.13 4.37 31.73
C SER A 24 16.30 4.82 30.28
N THR A 25 17.55 4.96 29.82
CA THR A 25 17.88 5.30 28.43
C THR A 25 17.35 4.23 27.47
N TRP A 26 17.53 2.95 27.80
CA TRP A 26 17.01 1.84 27.01
C TRP A 26 15.49 1.81 26.97
N LYS A 27 14.80 2.08 28.09
CA LYS A 27 13.34 2.23 28.11
C LYS A 27 12.89 3.34 27.16
N THR A 28 13.53 4.51 27.21
CA THR A 28 13.22 5.63 26.32
C THR A 28 13.49 5.28 24.86
N LEU A 29 14.59 4.59 24.56
CA LEU A 29 14.92 4.16 23.20
C LEU A 29 13.89 3.17 22.66
N SER A 30 13.50 2.16 23.45
CA SER A 30 12.49 1.19 23.07
C SER A 30 11.13 1.84 22.83
N THR A 31 10.69 2.76 23.72
CA THR A 31 9.44 3.51 23.53
C THR A 31 9.47 4.31 22.23
N LYS A 32 10.55 5.08 21.99
CA LYS A 32 10.71 5.86 20.75
C LYS A 32 10.78 4.98 19.51
N ALA A 33 11.39 3.79 19.61
CA ALA A 33 11.45 2.83 18.51
C ALA A 33 10.05 2.29 18.17
N VAL A 34 9.27 1.91 19.18
CA VAL A 34 7.88 1.46 19.00
C VAL A 34 7.03 2.58 18.42
N GLU A 35 7.10 3.80 18.94
CA GLU A 35 6.37 4.96 18.40
C GLU A 35 6.71 5.23 16.92
N LYS A 36 7.99 5.09 16.53
CA LYS A 36 8.44 5.39 15.17
C LYS A 36 8.29 4.26 14.16
N LYS A 37 8.35 3.01 14.61
CA LYS A 37 8.50 1.82 13.74
C LYS A 37 7.45 0.74 13.96
N SER A 38 6.49 0.95 14.86
CA SER A 38 5.36 0.03 14.98
C SER A 38 4.58 -0.08 13.67
N ALA A 39 4.18 -1.31 13.34
CA ALA A 39 3.28 -1.55 12.24
C ALA A 39 1.88 -1.01 12.60
N LYS A 40 1.32 -0.19 11.72
CA LYS A 40 -0.07 0.27 11.84
C LYS A 40 -0.99 -0.80 11.26
N ILE A 41 -1.36 -1.75 12.10
CA ILE A 41 -2.23 -2.88 11.73
C ILE A 41 -3.65 -2.54 12.14
N ASP A 42 -4.62 -2.85 11.28
CA ASP A 42 -6.03 -2.86 11.67
C ASP A 42 -6.30 -4.09 12.56
N THR A 43 -6.42 -3.85 13.87
CA THR A 43 -6.63 -4.91 14.85
C THR A 43 -7.99 -5.58 14.68
N VAL A 44 -9.03 -4.84 14.25
CA VAL A 44 -10.37 -5.38 14.02
C VAL A 44 -10.38 -6.38 12.87
N VAL A 45 -9.48 -6.19 11.88
CA VAL A 45 -9.24 -7.17 10.82
C VAL A 45 -8.51 -8.41 11.36
N THR A 46 -7.51 -8.21 12.21
CA THR A 46 -6.59 -9.27 12.65
C THR A 46 -7.21 -10.21 13.67
N THR A 47 -8.05 -9.70 14.57
CA THR A 47 -8.64 -10.50 15.66
C THR A 47 -9.89 -11.26 15.25
N ASP A 48 -10.49 -10.94 14.12
CA ASP A 48 -11.74 -11.54 13.64
C ASP A 48 -11.47 -12.79 12.80
N THR A 49 -11.82 -13.96 13.34
CA THR A 49 -11.63 -15.27 12.68
C THR A 49 -12.65 -15.57 11.58
N HIS A 50 -13.68 -14.74 11.42
CA HIS A 50 -14.76 -14.94 10.43
C HIS A 50 -14.74 -13.89 9.31
N ARG A 51 -13.67 -13.08 9.24
CA ARG A 51 -13.57 -12.01 8.27
C ARG A 51 -13.47 -12.52 6.84
N LEU A 52 -14.24 -11.90 5.95
CA LEU A 52 -14.08 -12.08 4.50
C LEU A 52 -12.85 -11.30 4.02
N ILE A 53 -11.95 -12.01 3.32
CA ILE A 53 -10.78 -11.44 2.67
C ILE A 53 -11.06 -11.34 1.17
N ARG A 54 -10.63 -10.23 0.55
CA ARG A 54 -10.75 -10.08 -0.90
C ARG A 54 -9.91 -11.13 -1.60
N LEU A 55 -10.52 -11.86 -2.53
CA LEU A 55 -9.84 -12.88 -3.32
C LEU A 55 -8.79 -12.24 -4.26
N PRO A 56 -7.53 -12.73 -4.26
CA PRO A 56 -6.53 -12.28 -5.22
C PRO A 56 -6.98 -12.45 -6.68
N GLY A 57 -6.55 -11.55 -7.56
CA GLY A 57 -6.94 -11.50 -8.97
C GLY A 57 -8.32 -10.90 -9.24
N THR A 58 -9.09 -10.55 -8.21
CA THR A 58 -10.37 -9.85 -8.38
C THR A 58 -10.21 -8.33 -8.51
N LEU A 59 -11.20 -7.67 -9.10
CA LEU A 59 -11.24 -6.22 -9.21
C LEU A 59 -11.71 -5.55 -7.91
N ASN A 60 -11.03 -4.48 -7.51
CA ASN A 60 -11.51 -3.58 -6.48
C ASN A 60 -12.57 -2.64 -7.05
N GLY A 61 -13.83 -2.79 -6.62
CA GLY A 61 -14.95 -1.98 -7.12
C GLY A 61 -14.80 -0.45 -6.93
N HIS A 62 -13.92 0.02 -6.03
CA HIS A 62 -13.68 1.45 -5.80
C HIS A 62 -12.57 2.05 -6.68
N THR A 63 -11.77 1.22 -7.35
CA THR A 63 -10.64 1.70 -8.16
C THR A 63 -10.55 1.06 -9.54
N GLY A 64 -11.19 -0.07 -9.79
CA GLY A 64 -11.01 -0.85 -11.02
C GLY A 64 -9.65 -1.54 -11.13
N LEU A 65 -8.83 -1.50 -10.07
CA LEU A 65 -7.52 -2.17 -10.03
C LEU A 65 -7.64 -3.60 -9.51
N LEU A 66 -6.69 -4.46 -9.90
CA LEU A 66 -6.59 -5.83 -9.42
C LEU A 66 -6.13 -5.89 -7.96
N ALA A 67 -6.74 -6.79 -7.20
CA ALA A 67 -6.19 -7.25 -5.93
C ALA A 67 -5.03 -8.21 -6.22
N MET A 68 -3.84 -7.67 -6.43
CA MET A 68 -2.67 -8.49 -6.77
C MET A 68 -2.12 -9.26 -5.57
N GLU A 69 -1.65 -10.47 -5.84
CA GLU A 69 -0.75 -11.17 -4.95
C GLU A 69 0.68 -10.67 -5.20
N VAL A 70 1.36 -10.25 -4.14
CA VAL A 70 2.72 -9.69 -4.22
C VAL A 70 3.66 -10.59 -3.43
N GLN A 71 4.69 -11.09 -4.10
CA GLN A 71 5.73 -11.90 -3.46
C GLN A 71 6.49 -11.04 -2.44
N ARG A 72 6.88 -11.66 -1.31
CA ARG A 72 7.52 -10.96 -0.19
C ARG A 72 8.78 -10.21 -0.63
N GLU A 73 9.55 -10.79 -1.54
CA GLU A 73 10.80 -10.26 -2.06
C GLU A 73 10.59 -9.03 -2.95
N ARG A 74 9.38 -8.83 -3.47
CA ARG A 74 9.00 -7.70 -4.34
C ARG A 74 8.24 -6.59 -3.62
N LEU A 75 8.03 -6.70 -2.30
CA LEU A 75 7.21 -5.73 -1.55
C LEU A 75 7.73 -4.29 -1.68
N ASP A 76 9.05 -4.10 -1.73
CA ASP A 76 9.67 -2.78 -1.85
C ASP A 76 9.59 -2.21 -3.28
N ASP A 77 9.49 -3.07 -4.30
CA ASP A 77 9.51 -2.70 -5.71
C ASP A 77 8.12 -2.62 -6.35
N PHE A 78 7.09 -3.15 -5.67
CA PHE A 78 5.74 -3.25 -6.21
C PHE A 78 5.09 -1.87 -6.38
N ASP A 79 4.69 -1.55 -7.63
CA ASP A 79 3.95 -0.33 -7.95
C ASP A 79 2.49 -0.64 -8.31
N PRO A 80 1.53 -0.43 -7.39
CA PRO A 80 0.12 -0.73 -7.65
C PRO A 80 -0.50 0.12 -8.76
N PHE A 81 0.08 1.29 -9.08
CA PHE A 81 -0.44 2.15 -10.15
C PHE A 81 0.03 1.74 -11.55
N LYS A 82 0.93 0.77 -11.65
CA LYS A 82 1.38 0.18 -12.92
C LYS A 82 0.99 -1.28 -13.01
N GLU A 83 1.32 -2.07 -11.99
CA GLU A 83 1.17 -3.52 -12.05
C GLU A 83 -0.28 -3.97 -11.86
N ALA A 84 -1.10 -3.24 -11.08
CA ALA A 84 -2.47 -3.65 -10.78
C ALA A 84 -3.51 -3.16 -11.81
N VAL A 85 -3.05 -2.67 -12.97
CA VAL A 85 -3.90 -2.16 -14.04
C VAL A 85 -4.52 -3.34 -14.82
N ALA A 86 -5.84 -3.44 -14.80
CA ALA A 86 -6.55 -4.61 -15.33
C ALA A 86 -7.03 -4.48 -16.77
N PHE A 87 -7.36 -3.26 -17.19
CA PHE A 87 -8.12 -3.01 -18.42
C PHE A 87 -7.22 -2.45 -19.52
N GLN A 88 -7.45 -2.88 -20.75
CA GLN A 88 -6.75 -2.44 -21.95
C GLN A 88 -7.74 -1.83 -22.96
N GLY A 89 -7.22 -1.12 -23.96
CA GLY A 89 -8.02 -0.43 -24.98
C GLY A 89 -8.47 0.97 -24.56
N MET A 90 -9.44 1.51 -25.29
CA MET A 90 -9.97 2.86 -25.09
C MET A 90 -11.47 2.81 -24.76
N MET A 91 -11.92 3.76 -23.94
CA MET A 91 -13.32 3.91 -23.54
C MET A 91 -13.70 5.39 -23.54
N LYS A 92 -14.87 5.68 -24.11
CA LYS A 92 -15.48 7.02 -24.07
C LYS A 92 -16.31 7.17 -22.81
N VAL A 93 -16.09 8.26 -22.08
CA VAL A 93 -16.81 8.57 -20.86
C VAL A 93 -17.20 10.05 -20.82
N GLN A 94 -18.32 10.35 -20.17
CA GLN A 94 -18.70 11.71 -19.78
C GLN A 94 -18.18 11.94 -18.36
N VAL A 95 -17.21 12.84 -18.18
CA VAL A 95 -16.64 13.16 -16.87
C VAL A 95 -17.36 14.39 -16.31
N ALA A 96 -17.88 14.29 -15.08
CA ALA A 96 -18.52 15.42 -14.41
C ALA A 96 -17.47 16.42 -13.88
N GLU A 97 -16.54 15.92 -13.07
CA GLU A 97 -15.42 16.69 -12.53
C GLU A 97 -14.33 15.73 -12.03
N CYS A 98 -13.08 15.96 -12.42
CA CYS A 98 -11.94 15.20 -11.93
C CYS A 98 -10.66 16.06 -11.90
N PRO A 99 -9.92 16.11 -10.77
CA PRO A 99 -8.60 16.75 -10.75
C PRO A 99 -7.58 15.97 -11.62
N GLU A 100 -6.40 16.54 -11.85
CA GLU A 100 -5.30 15.79 -12.47
C GLU A 100 -4.98 14.54 -11.65
N PHE A 101 -4.80 13.41 -12.33
CA PHE A 101 -4.36 12.16 -11.71
C PHE A 101 -3.39 11.40 -12.61
N GLN A 102 -2.66 10.47 -12.02
CA GLN A 102 -1.71 9.62 -12.74
C GLN A 102 -2.07 8.15 -12.56
N LEU A 103 -2.03 7.38 -13.65
CA LEU A 103 -2.20 5.93 -13.64
C LEU A 103 -1.45 5.32 -14.82
N ASP A 104 -0.79 4.19 -14.59
CA ASP A 104 0.09 3.53 -15.57
C ASP A 104 1.15 4.47 -16.17
N GLY A 105 1.78 5.30 -15.32
CA GLY A 105 2.76 6.30 -15.73
C GLY A 105 2.21 7.51 -16.50
N ASN A 106 0.95 7.48 -16.93
CA ASN A 106 0.32 8.53 -17.73
C ASN A 106 -0.47 9.51 -16.86
N LYS A 107 -0.43 10.80 -17.20
CA LYS A 107 -1.22 11.85 -16.56
C LYS A 107 -2.51 12.09 -17.32
N PHE A 108 -3.59 12.34 -16.57
CA PHE A 108 -4.93 12.58 -17.10
C PHE A 108 -5.57 13.76 -16.38
N GLY A 109 -6.48 14.44 -17.07
CA GLY A 109 -7.19 15.59 -16.53
C GLY A 109 -6.30 16.84 -16.40
N PRO A 110 -6.74 17.84 -15.62
CA PRO A 110 -8.06 17.91 -14.99
C PRO A 110 -9.19 17.90 -16.04
N TYR A 111 -10.34 17.35 -15.68
CA TYR A 111 -11.53 17.29 -16.54
C TYR A 111 -12.70 18.00 -15.89
N GLN A 112 -13.49 18.73 -16.69
CA GLN A 112 -14.69 19.41 -16.19
C GLN A 112 -15.83 19.37 -17.21
N ASN A 113 -16.88 18.61 -16.86
CA ASN A 113 -18.11 18.44 -17.65
C ASN A 113 -17.87 18.20 -19.15
N GLU A 114 -17.02 17.23 -19.48
CA GLU A 114 -16.58 16.97 -20.85
C GLU A 114 -16.61 15.48 -21.22
N ARG A 115 -16.70 15.22 -22.52
CA ARG A 115 -16.63 13.87 -23.10
C ARG A 115 -15.19 13.60 -23.50
N VAL A 116 -14.61 12.56 -22.93
CA VAL A 116 -13.21 12.19 -23.20
C VAL A 116 -13.11 10.71 -23.55
N GLU A 117 -12.20 10.41 -24.46
CA GLU A 117 -11.78 9.05 -24.76
C GLU A 117 -10.49 8.78 -23.99
N LEU A 118 -10.54 7.85 -23.05
CA LEU A 118 -9.43 7.52 -22.16
C LEU A 118 -9.03 6.06 -22.35
N PRO A 119 -7.79 5.69 -22.01
CA PRO A 119 -7.46 4.30 -21.80
C PRO A 119 -8.46 3.67 -20.81
N SER A 120 -8.92 2.45 -21.10
CA SER A 120 -9.99 1.80 -20.34
C SER A 120 -9.68 1.72 -18.85
N TYR A 121 -8.41 1.56 -18.46
CA TYR A 121 -8.01 1.54 -17.05
C TYR A 121 -8.24 2.89 -16.33
N ALA A 122 -7.98 4.01 -17.01
CA ALA A 122 -8.20 5.34 -16.46
C ALA A 122 -9.70 5.66 -16.43
N ALA A 123 -10.43 5.30 -17.48
CA ALA A 123 -11.89 5.39 -17.51
C ALA A 123 -12.52 4.59 -16.35
N MET A 124 -12.12 3.34 -16.16
CA MET A 124 -12.62 2.48 -15.08
C MET A 124 -12.35 3.05 -13.69
N LEU A 125 -11.20 3.68 -13.46
CA LEU A 125 -10.95 4.39 -12.21
C LEU A 125 -12.00 5.50 -11.97
N LEU A 126 -12.28 6.32 -12.99
CA LEU A 126 -13.27 7.40 -12.89
C LEU A 126 -14.69 6.86 -12.68
N LEU A 127 -15.07 5.80 -13.38
CA LEU A 127 -16.35 5.12 -13.22
C LEU A 127 -16.49 4.55 -11.80
N SER A 128 -15.48 3.84 -11.29
CA SER A 128 -15.45 3.30 -9.93
C SER A 128 -15.49 4.38 -8.85
N LYS A 129 -14.96 5.56 -9.14
CA LYS A 129 -15.02 6.75 -8.26
C LYS A 129 -16.29 7.57 -8.44
N ARG A 130 -17.22 7.13 -9.30
CA ARG A 130 -18.47 7.84 -9.63
C ARG A 130 -18.22 9.28 -10.09
N ARG A 131 -17.14 9.49 -10.84
CA ARG A 131 -16.76 10.79 -11.44
C ARG A 131 -17.09 10.88 -12.93
N ALA A 132 -17.44 9.76 -13.53
CA ALA A 132 -17.80 9.67 -14.93
C ALA A 132 -18.91 8.65 -15.17
N GLU A 133 -19.52 8.73 -16.35
CA GLU A 133 -20.51 7.77 -16.86
C GLU A 133 -20.06 7.25 -18.24
N PRO A 134 -20.29 5.96 -18.57
CA PRO A 134 -19.92 5.42 -19.86
C PRO A 134 -20.78 6.03 -20.97
N LEU A 135 -20.15 6.34 -22.10
CA LEU A 135 -20.86 6.72 -23.32
C LEU A 135 -21.04 5.45 -24.16
N GLY A 136 -22.29 5.08 -24.43
CA GLY A 136 -22.65 3.93 -25.27
C GLY A 136 -22.28 4.11 -26.74
#